data_AF-A0A2E1Q007-F1
#
_entry.id   AF-A0A2E1Q007-F1
#
_cell.length_a   1.000
_cell.length_b   1.000
_cell.length_c   1.000
_cell.angle_alpha   90.00
_cell.angle_beta   90.00
_cell.angle_gamma   90.00
#
_symmetry.space_group_name_H-M   'P 1'
#
loop_
_entity.id
_entity.type
_entity.pdbx_description
1 polymer ?
#
loop_
_entity_poly.entity_id
_entity_poly.type
_entity_poly.pdbx_seq_one_letter_code
_entity_poly.pdbx_strand_id
1 'polypeptide(L)'
;MVLKVTAEAQSHLVARLDLLSIGHFGDHKRFDGLIELRWKNGTRVSTFMWGEAIVVALNGGNKNAQQKDINRAKKIRNEILEGSRTIQK
;
A
#
# COMPACT_ATOMS: atom_id res chain seq x y z
N MET A 1 7.91 -3.11 3.23
CA MET A 1 8.42 -3.67 1.95
C MET A 1 7.69 -3.05 0.78
N VAL A 2 8.38 -2.57 -0.26
CA VAL A 2 7.80 -1.71 -1.31
C VAL A 2 7.92 -2.36 -2.68
N LEU A 3 6.78 -2.67 -3.32
CA LEU A 3 6.77 -3.33 -4.63
C LEU A 3 6.88 -2.35 -5.81
N LYS A 4 6.16 -1.23 -5.78
CA LYS A 4 6.26 -0.15 -6.78
C LYS A 4 5.50 1.11 -6.34
N VAL A 5 6.19 2.24 -6.20
CA VAL A 5 5.61 3.56 -5.91
C VAL A 5 6.36 4.64 -6.71
N THR A 6 5.74 5.81 -6.89
CA THR A 6 6.43 6.97 -7.50
C THR A 6 7.39 7.60 -6.49
N ALA A 7 8.37 8.39 -6.94
CA ALA A 7 9.32 9.06 -6.05
C ALA A 7 8.62 9.98 -5.01
N GLU A 8 7.59 10.71 -5.43
CA GLU A 8 6.78 11.54 -4.53
C GLU A 8 6.06 10.70 -3.46
N ALA A 9 5.39 9.63 -3.88
CA ALA A 9 4.73 8.72 -2.95
C ALA A 9 5.72 8.01 -2.03
N GLN A 10 6.93 7.73 -2.50
CA GLN A 10 8.00 7.14 -1.69
C GLN A 10 8.44 8.10 -0.58
N SER A 11 8.65 9.38 -0.87
CA SER A 11 9.00 10.38 0.15
C SER A 11 7.94 10.46 1.26
N HIS A 12 6.66 10.55 0.87
CA HIS A 12 5.55 10.57 1.81
C HIS A 12 5.40 9.28 2.60
N LEU A 13 5.66 8.13 1.97
CA LEU A 13 5.60 6.83 2.61
C LEU A 13 6.72 6.65 3.61
N VAL A 14 7.96 7.04 3.28
CA VAL A 14 9.12 6.96 4.19
C VAL A 14 8.82 7.72 5.48
N ALA A 15 8.32 8.95 5.39
CA ALA A 15 7.91 9.72 6.56
C ALA A 15 6.75 9.07 7.36
N ARG A 16 5.94 8.23 6.71
CA ARG A 16 4.83 7.50 7.36
C ARG A 16 5.29 6.19 8.01
N LEU A 17 6.43 5.62 7.63
CA LEU A 17 6.89 4.32 8.13
C LEU A 17 7.12 4.31 9.64
N ASP A 18 7.68 5.38 10.20
CA ASP A 18 7.92 5.48 11.64
C ASP A 18 6.61 5.40 12.43
N LEU A 19 5.57 6.10 11.94
CA LEU A 19 4.24 6.06 12.53
C LEU A 19 3.60 4.68 12.38
N LEU A 20 3.76 4.04 11.21
CA LEU A 20 3.25 2.69 10.97
C LEU A 20 3.89 1.66 11.88
N SER A 21 5.17 1.82 12.23
CA SER A 21 5.89 0.89 13.10
C SER A 21 5.32 0.81 14.52
N ILE A 22 4.67 1.88 14.99
CA ILE A 22 3.96 1.93 16.28
C ILE A 22 2.44 1.77 16.12
N GLY A 23 1.97 1.31 14.96
CA GLY A 23 0.55 1.09 14.69
C GLY A 23 -0.26 2.36 14.35
N HIS A 24 0.39 3.49 14.10
CA HIS A 24 -0.27 4.74 13.74
C HIS A 24 -0.34 4.94 12.20
N PHE A 25 -1.49 4.62 11.61
CA PHE A 25 -1.68 4.67 10.15
C PHE A 25 -1.93 6.08 9.59
N GLY A 26 -2.27 7.06 10.43
CA GLY A 26 -2.69 8.40 9.99
C GLY A 26 -4.03 8.37 9.24
N ASP A 27 -4.24 9.30 8.29
CA ASP A 27 -5.41 9.23 7.41
C ASP A 27 -5.31 7.99 6.51
N HIS A 28 -6.27 7.08 6.66
CA HIS A 28 -6.31 5.82 5.94
C HIS A 28 -7.74 5.30 5.79
N LYS A 29 -7.93 4.38 4.84
CA LYS A 29 -9.16 3.61 4.66
C LYS A 29 -8.84 2.12 4.65
N ARG A 30 -9.58 1.31 5.41
CA ARG A 30 -9.48 -0.15 5.39
C ARG A 30 -10.66 -0.74 4.62
N PHE A 31 -10.39 -1.64 3.69
CA PHE A 31 -11.43 -2.34 2.92
C PHE A 31 -10.84 -3.57 2.23
N ASP A 32 -11.60 -4.65 2.13
CA ASP A 32 -11.25 -5.87 1.38
C ASP A 32 -9.83 -6.41 1.67
N GLY A 33 -9.39 -6.35 2.93
CA GLY A 33 -8.05 -6.79 3.34
C GLY A 33 -6.91 -5.87 2.89
N LEU A 34 -7.21 -4.70 2.33
CA LEU A 34 -6.29 -3.62 2.00
C LEU A 34 -6.40 -2.46 2.98
N ILE A 35 -5.33 -1.67 3.03
CA ILE A 35 -5.21 -0.42 3.77
C ILE A 35 -4.72 0.64 2.78
N GLU A 36 -5.60 1.56 2.38
CA GLU A 36 -5.26 2.71 1.55
C GLU A 36 -4.80 3.86 2.45
N LEU A 37 -3.51 4.18 2.39
CA LEU A 37 -2.93 5.36 3.04
C LEU A 37 -3.23 6.61 2.21
N ARG A 38 -3.63 7.68 2.89
CA ARG A 38 -4.13 8.90 2.27
C ARG A 38 -3.32 10.12 2.71
N TRP A 39 -3.05 11.00 1.74
CA TRP A 39 -2.45 12.31 1.96
C TRP A 39 -3.33 13.41 1.37
N LYS A 40 -3.20 14.62 1.92
CA LYS A 40 -4.00 15.80 1.53
C LYS A 40 -3.72 16.28 0.11
N ASN A 41 -2.51 16.04 -0.41
CA ASN A 41 -2.13 16.33 -1.80
C ASN A 41 -2.75 15.37 -2.83
N GLY A 42 -3.58 14.41 -2.39
CA GLY A 42 -4.24 13.45 -3.27
C GLY A 42 -3.47 12.15 -3.48
N THR A 43 -2.25 11.99 -2.96
CA THR A 43 -1.52 10.72 -3.01
C THR A 43 -2.30 9.62 -2.28
N ARG A 44 -2.33 8.42 -2.86
CA ARG A 44 -2.97 7.23 -2.30
C ARG A 44 -2.04 6.02 -2.44
N VAL A 45 -1.75 5.33 -1.34
CA VAL A 45 -0.90 4.14 -1.38
C VAL A 45 -1.66 2.95 -0.82
N SER A 46 -1.87 1.94 -1.65
CA SER A 46 -2.53 0.69 -1.26
C SER A 46 -1.52 -0.25 -0.62
N THR A 47 -1.80 -0.64 0.62
CA THR A 47 -0.97 -1.52 1.44
C THR A 47 -1.80 -2.68 2.00
N PHE A 48 -1.15 -3.70 2.56
CA PHE A 48 -1.81 -4.75 3.31
C PHE A 48 -0.85 -5.34 4.36
N MET A 49 -1.41 -6.03 5.34
CA MET A 49 -0.62 -6.73 6.36
C MET A 49 -0.29 -8.15 5.90
N TRP A 50 0.97 -8.56 6.08
CA TRP A 50 1.44 -9.92 5.92
C TRP A 50 2.19 -10.33 7.20
N GLY A 51 1.49 -11.06 8.07
CA GLY A 51 1.92 -11.21 9.47
C GLY A 51 1.98 -9.84 10.15
N GLU A 52 3.12 -9.52 10.76
CA GLU A 52 3.38 -8.22 11.38
C GLU A 52 3.96 -7.19 10.39
N ALA A 53 4.28 -7.60 9.16
CA ALA A 53 4.86 -6.71 8.16
C ALA A 53 3.77 -5.97 7.37
N ILE A 54 4.00 -4.67 7.12
CA ILE A 54 3.24 -3.92 6.13
C ILE A 54 3.88 -4.02 4.74
N VAL A 55 3.07 -4.47 3.77
CA VAL A 55 3.47 -4.60 2.37
C VAL A 55 2.78 -3.51 1.56
N VAL A 56 3.58 -2.78 0.79
CA VAL A 56 3.07 -1.74 -0.11
C VAL A 56 2.87 -2.34 -1.49
N ALA A 57 1.61 -2.43 -1.90
CA ALA A 57 1.22 -3.06 -3.15
C ALA A 57 1.37 -2.11 -4.34
N LEU A 58 0.80 -0.90 -4.25
CA LEU A 58 0.73 0.07 -5.36
C LEU A 58 0.55 1.52 -4.88
N ASN A 59 0.96 2.49 -5.72
CA ASN A 59 0.53 3.89 -5.65
C ASN A 59 -0.62 4.14 -6.64
N GLY A 60 -1.75 4.69 -6.17
CA GLY A 60 -2.88 5.14 -6.99
C GLY A 60 -2.72 6.62 -7.31
N GLY A 61 -2.45 6.95 -8.58
CA GLY A 61 -2.12 8.31 -9.03
C GLY A 61 -3.24 9.05 -9.78
N ASN A 62 -4.36 8.39 -10.12
CA ASN A 62 -5.43 9.02 -10.88
C ASN A 62 -6.82 8.49 -10.45
N LYS A 63 -7.79 9.38 -10.25
CA LYS A 63 -9.16 9.05 -9.80
C LYS A 63 -9.86 8.07 -10.74
N ASN A 64 -9.58 8.14 -12.05
CA ASN A 64 -10.15 7.25 -13.07
C ASN A 64 -9.50 5.84 -13.12
N ALA A 65 -8.38 5.63 -12.41
CA ALA A 65 -7.67 4.35 -12.35
C ALA A 65 -7.90 3.59 -11.03
N GLN A 66 -8.61 4.19 -10.08
CA GLN A 66 -8.70 3.68 -8.69
C GLN A 66 -9.19 2.24 -8.61
N GLN A 67 -10.22 1.87 -9.36
CA GLN A 67 -10.74 0.49 -9.33
C GLN A 67 -9.73 -0.53 -9.89
N LYS A 68 -9.02 -0.16 -10.96
CA LYS A 68 -7.99 -1.02 -11.57
C LYS A 68 -6.82 -1.22 -10.61
N ASP A 69 -6.40 -0.15 -9.93
CA ASP A 69 -5.34 -0.20 -8.93
C ASP A 69 -5.73 -1.04 -7.71
N ILE A 70 -6.97 -0.91 -7.23
CA ILE A 70 -7.51 -1.75 -6.16
C ILE A 70 -7.49 -3.23 -6.58
N ASN A 71 -8.00 -3.55 -7.78
CA ASN A 71 -8.03 -4.94 -8.25
C ASN A 71 -6.62 -5.53 -8.38
N ARG A 72 -5.66 -4.73 -8.87
CA ARG A 72 -4.26 -5.14 -8.97
C ARG A 72 -3.62 -5.32 -7.59
N ALA A 73 -3.90 -4.43 -6.62
CA ALA A 73 -3.41 -4.57 -5.25
C ALA A 73 -3.96 -5.83 -4.58
N LYS A 74 -5.25 -6.15 -4.79
CA LYS A 74 -5.86 -7.40 -4.32
C LYS A 74 -5.19 -8.63 -4.93
N LYS A 75 -4.93 -8.61 -6.25
CA LYS A 75 -4.24 -9.71 -6.93
C LYS A 75 -2.84 -9.92 -6.33
N ILE A 76 -2.05 -8.86 -6.20
CA ILE A 76 -0.71 -8.91 -5.61
C ILE A 76 -0.75 -9.45 -4.18
N ARG A 77 -1.70 -8.98 -3.37
CA ARG A 77 -1.91 -9.46 -2.00
C ARG A 77 -2.15 -10.97 -2.00
N ASN A 78 -3.08 -11.46 -2.82
CA ASN A 78 -3.40 -12.89 -2.86
C ASN A 78 -2.20 -13.72 -3.32
N GLU A 79 -1.49 -13.28 -4.37
CA GLU A 79 -0.26 -13.96 -4.83
C GLU A 79 0.79 -14.08 -3.71
N ILE A 80 0.92 -13.05 -2.86
CA ILE A 80 1.84 -13.06 -1.72
C ILE A 80 1.35 -13.99 -0.60
N LEU A 81 0.06 -13.94 -0.26
CA LEU A 81 -0.52 -14.78 0.79
C LEU A 81 -0.50 -16.27 0.42
N GLU A 82 -0.65 -16.58 -0.87
CA GLU A 82 -0.56 -17.95 -1.43
C GLU A 82 0.89 -18.40 -1.64
N GLY A 83 1.87 -17.51 -1.49
CA GLY A 83 3.29 -17.78 -1.72
C GLY A 83 3.69 -17.88 -3.20
N SER A 84 2.79 -17.60 -4.13
CA SER A 84 3.03 -17.62 -5.58
C SER A 84 3.80 -16.40 -6.10
N ARG A 85 3.87 -15.32 -5.31
CA ARG A 85 4.77 -14.18 -5.52
C ARG A 85 5.71 -14.02 -4.33
N THR A 86 7.01 -14.17 -4.58
CA THR A 86 8.05 -13.77 -3.63
C THR A 86 8.16 -12.25 -3.59
N ILE A 87 8.36 -11.69 -2.39
CA ILE A 87 8.76 -10.29 -2.30
C ILE A 87 10.28 -10.19 -2.09
N GLN A 88 10.90 -9.30 -2.87
CA GLN A 88 12.31 -8.97 -2.70
C GLN A 88 12.48 -8.18 -1.39
N LYS A 89 13.38 -8.66 -0.53
CA LYS A 89 13.81 -7.98 0.70
C LYS A 89 14.62 -6.74 0.37
#